data_AF-A0A9E2K1F7-F1
#
_entry.id   AF-A0A9E2K1F7-F1
#
_cell.length_a   1.000
_cell.length_b   1.000
_cell.length_c   1.000
_cell.angle_alpha   90.00
_cell.angle_beta   90.00
_cell.angle_gamma   90.00
#
_symmetry.space_group_name_H-M   'P 1'
#
loop_
_entity.id
_entity.type
_entity.pdbx_description
1 polymer ?
#
loop_
_entity_poly.entity_id
_entity_poly.type
_entity_poly.pdbx_seq_one_letter_code
_entity_poly.pdbx_strand_id
1 'polypeptide(L)' 'ILLSMPPLVTWSYQRQVEPGSAEDRLMKEFLVPRDWLA' A
#
# COMPACT_ATOMS: atom_id res chain seq x y z
N ILE A 1 7.73 18.83 -13.96
CA ILE A 1 7.06 18.79 -12.65
C ILE A 1 6.14 17.57 -12.52
N LEU A 2 5.30 17.23 -13.51
CA LEU A 2 4.35 16.11 -13.42
C LEU A 2 4.90 14.72 -13.78
N LEU A 3 6.21 14.58 -14.02
CA LEU A 3 6.82 13.34 -14.53
C LEU A 3 6.63 12.14 -13.57
N SER A 4 6.48 12.39 -12.28
CA SER A 4 6.32 11.34 -11.26
C SER A 4 4.88 10.86 -11.07
N MET A 5 3.89 11.49 -11.73
CA MET A 5 2.51 11.04 -11.60
C MET A 5 2.29 9.79 -12.48
N PRO A 6 1.76 8.70 -11.92
CA PRO A 6 1.42 7.54 -12.73
C PRO A 6 0.31 7.91 -13.73
N PRO A 7 0.29 7.28 -14.92
CA PRO A 7 -0.70 7.59 -15.96
C PRO A 7 -2.13 7.21 -15.57
N LEU A 8 -2.31 6.31 -14.59
CA LEU A 8 -3.59 5.88 -14.08
C LEU A 8 -3.49 5.60 -12.57
N VAL A 9 -4.52 6.02 -11.85
CA VAL A 9 -4.70 5.75 -10.41
C VAL A 9 -6.20 5.59 -10.13
N THR A 10 -6.55 4.81 -9.12
CA THR A 10 -7.95 4.54 -8.76
C THR A 10 -8.19 4.85 -7.29
N TRP A 11 -9.32 5.52 -7.02
CA TRP A 11 -9.80 5.77 -5.67
C TRP A 11 -11.11 5.04 -5.44
N SER A 12 -11.30 4.61 -4.20
CA SER A 12 -12.52 3.94 -3.76
C SER A 12 -12.83 4.37 -2.34
N TYR A 13 -14.11 4.58 -2.06
CA TYR A 13 -14.56 5.01 -0.76
C TYR A 13 -14.53 3.84 0.24
N GLN A 14 -13.90 4.05 1.41
CA GLN A 14 -13.83 3.09 2.52
C GLN A 14 -13.55 1.64 2.09
N ARG A 15 -12.59 1.43 1.18
CA ARG A 15 -12.21 0.08 0.73
C ARG A 15 -11.74 -0.75 1.93
N GLN A 16 -12.47 -1.81 2.21
CA GLN A 16 -12.07 -2.85 3.15
C GLN A 16 -11.25 -3.91 2.41
N VAL A 17 -10.22 -4.43 3.06
CA VAL A 17 -9.44 -5.58 2.58
C VAL A 17 -9.76 -6.79 3.43
N GLU A 18 -9.68 -7.98 2.84
CA GLU A 18 -9.92 -9.23 3.57
C GLU A 18 -8.82 -9.46 4.62
N PRO A 19 -9.17 -9.81 5.88
CA PRO A 19 -8.17 -10.08 6.91
C PRO A 19 -7.23 -11.23 6.51
N GLY A 20 -5.93 -11.03 6.68
CA GLY A 20 -4.92 -12.04 6.33
C GLY A 20 -4.58 -12.14 4.84
N SER A 21 -5.18 -11.31 3.98
CA SER A 21 -4.79 -11.21 2.58
C SER A 21 -3.38 -10.62 2.41
N ALA A 22 -2.87 -10.66 1.18
CA ALA A 22 -1.59 -9.99 0.88
C ALA A 22 -1.70 -8.46 1.05
N GLU A 23 -2.85 -7.89 0.75
CA GLU A 23 -3.16 -6.47 0.91
C GLU A 23 -3.20 -6.05 2.38
N ASP A 24 -3.78 -6.89 3.26
CA ASP A 24 -3.79 -6.65 4.70
C ASP A 24 -2.37 -6.68 5.28
N ARG A 25 -1.54 -7.65 4.84
CA ARG A 25 -0.12 -7.71 5.22
C ARG A 25 0.67 -6.53 4.69
N LEU A 26 0.44 -6.09 3.45
CA LEU A 26 1.08 -4.89 2.88
C LEU A 26 0.90 -3.69 3.80
N MET A 27 -0.33 -3.43 4.25
CA MET A 27 -0.63 -2.29 5.12
C MET A 27 -0.04 -2.44 6.52
N LYS A 28 -0.04 -3.65 7.10
CA LYS A 28 0.37 -3.88 8.49
C LYS A 28 1.87 -4.12 8.70
N GLU A 29 2.52 -4.78 7.74
CA GLU A 29 3.89 -5.30 7.92
C GLU A 29 4.93 -4.59 7.05
N PHE A 30 4.54 -4.10 5.86
CA PHE A 30 5.49 -3.55 4.88
C PHE A 30 5.46 -2.03 4.80
N LEU A 31 4.31 -1.40 5.02
CA LEU A 31 4.15 0.07 5.02
C LEU A 31 4.41 0.70 6.40
N VAL A 32 5.16 0.00 7.26
CA VAL A 32 5.64 0.51 8.55
C VAL A 32 7.17 0.64 8.51
N PRO A 33 7.78 1.63 9.19
CA PRO A 33 9.23 1.73 9.28
C PRO A 33 9.81 0.45 9.88
N ARG A 34 10.71 -0.18 9.14
CA ARG A 34 11.35 -1.43 9.54
C ARG A 34 12.79 -1.45 9.06
N ASP A 35 13.65 -2.02 9.90
CA ASP A 35 14.99 -2.38 9.46
C ASP A 35 14.93 -3.76 8.78
N TRP A 36 15.30 -3.78 7.50
CA TRP A 36 15.25 -4.97 6.65
C TRP A 36 16.57 -5.75 6.64
N LEU A 37 17.67 -5.13 7.08
CA LEU A 37 19.03 -5.66 6.96
C LEU A 37 19.72 -5.88 8.30
N ALA A 38 19.02 -5.67 9.41
CA ALA A 38 19.52 -5.94 10.77
C ALA A 38 20.02 -7.38 10.97
#